data_AF-A0A6A5V7F7-F1
#
_entry.id   AF-A0A6A5V7F7-F1
#
_cell.length_a   1.000
_cell.length_b   1.000
_cell.length_c   1.000
_cell.angle_alpha   90.00
_cell.angle_beta   90.00
_cell.angle_gamma   90.00
#
_symmetry.space_group_name_H-M   'P 1'
#
loop_
_entity.id
_entity.type
_entity.pdbx_description
1 polymer ?
#
loop_
_entity_poly.entity_id
_entity_poly.type
_entity_poly.pdbx_seq_one_letter_code
_entity_poly.pdbx_strand_id
1 'polypeptide(L)'
;LPPTREIAAENLAPEKVVQFQKAWKKENNYTGQPYDILADKAMVFIKLCQRLVIHKASYASIFPNILKGRAHMFYLHNIGPGQT
;
A
#
# COMPACT_ATOMS: atom_id res chain seq x y z
N LEU A 1 3.46 -16.48 14.56
CA LEU A 1 4.74 -15.98 14.01
C LEU A 1 4.43 -14.98 12.90
N PRO A 2 5.10 -13.82 12.84
CA PRO A 2 5.04 -12.98 11.65
C PRO A 2 5.56 -13.79 10.45
N PRO A 3 5.06 -13.54 9.23
CA PRO A 3 5.44 -14.33 8.08
C PRO A 3 6.94 -14.18 7.79
N THR A 4 7.65 -15.31 7.73
CA THR A 4 9.11 -15.44 7.56
C THR A 4 9.58 -15.28 6.11
N ARG A 5 8.68 -15.05 5.16
CA ARG A 5 9.04 -14.88 3.76
C ARG A 5 9.21 -13.41 3.45
N GLU A 6 10.45 -13.03 3.17
CA GLU A 6 10.76 -11.86 2.35
C GLU A 6 10.18 -12.12 0.95
N ILE A 7 8.90 -11.80 0.75
CA ILE A 7 8.36 -11.69 -0.60
C ILE A 7 8.86 -10.34 -1.08
N ALA A 8 9.97 -10.35 -1.82
CA ALA A 8 10.38 -9.19 -2.59
C ALA A 8 9.19 -8.77 -3.44
N ALA A 9 8.64 -7.60 -3.16
CA ALA A 9 7.50 -7.08 -3.89
C ALA A 9 7.89 -6.98 -5.36
N GLU A 10 7.05 -7.50 -6.25
CA GLU A 10 7.28 -7.33 -7.67
C GLU A 10 7.22 -5.83 -7.99
N ASN A 11 8.31 -5.31 -8.56
CA ASN A 11 8.38 -3.91 -8.95
C ASN A 11 7.28 -3.62 -9.98
N LEU A 12 6.42 -2.66 -9.66
CA LEU A 12 5.38 -2.26 -10.57
C LEU A 12 5.94 -1.25 -11.59
N ALA A 13 5.57 -1.43 -12.87
CA ALA A 13 5.95 -0.50 -13.92
C ALA A 13 5.56 0.96 -13.55
N PRO A 14 6.43 1.97 -13.80
CA PRO A 14 6.17 3.36 -13.40
C PRO A 14 4.83 3.91 -13.92
N GLU A 15 4.42 3.51 -15.12
CA GLU A 15 3.15 3.94 -15.72
C GLU A 15 1.96 3.47 -14.90
N LYS A 16 2.03 2.25 -14.35
CA LYS A 16 0.98 1.69 -13.49
C LYS A 16 0.95 2.35 -12.12
N VAL A 17 2.11 2.75 -11.59
CA VAL A 17 2.18 3.56 -10.35
C VAL A 17 1.49 4.91 -10.56
N VAL A 18 1.78 5.60 -11.66
CA VAL A 18 1.16 6.89 -12.00
C VAL A 18 -0.34 6.73 -12.22
N GLN A 19 -0.78 5.68 -12.94
CA GLN A 19 -2.21 5.38 -13.12
C GLN A 19 -2.91 5.16 -11.77
N PHE A 20 -2.30 4.40 -10.86
CA PHE A 20 -2.83 4.18 -9.52
C PHE A 20 -2.95 5.51 -8.76
N GLN A 21 -1.88 6.31 -8.72
CA GLN A 21 -1.86 7.59 -8.00
C GLN A 21 -2.90 8.58 -8.53
N LYS A 22 -3.14 8.60 -9.85
CA LYS A 22 -4.19 9.44 -10.47
C LYS A 22 -5.60 8.97 -10.11
N ALA A 23 -5.82 7.65 -10.03
CA ALA A 23 -7.13 7.08 -9.72
C ALA A 23 -7.42 7.02 -8.21
N TRP A 24 -6.40 7.08 -7.38
CA TRP A 24 -6.51 7.01 -5.93
C TRP A 24 -7.00 8.33 -5.33
N LYS A 25 -8.01 8.24 -4.47
CA LYS A 25 -8.56 9.38 -3.73
C LYS A 25 -7.87 9.52 -2.39
N LYS A 26 -7.29 10.69 -2.10
CA LYS A 26 -6.49 10.93 -0.87
C LYS A 26 -7.31 10.77 0.41
N GLU A 27 -8.63 10.92 0.33
CA GLU A 27 -9.57 10.71 1.43
C GLU A 27 -9.65 9.23 1.85
N ASN A 28 -9.20 8.32 0.98
CA ASN A 28 -9.08 6.89 1.29
C ASN A 28 -7.75 6.53 1.94
N ASN A 29 -6.84 7.48 2.17
CA ASN A 29 -5.59 7.17 2.83
C ASN A 29 -5.86 6.65 4.25
N TYR A 30 -5.16 5.57 4.59
CA TYR A 30 -5.11 5.07 5.96
C TYR A 30 -4.10 5.90 6.76
N THR A 31 -4.59 6.56 7.80
CA THR A 31 -3.85 7.45 8.67
C THR A 31 -3.25 6.75 9.89
N GLY A 32 -3.84 5.61 10.28
CA GLY A 32 -3.55 4.93 11.52
C GLY A 32 -4.07 5.65 12.77
N GLN A 33 -5.04 6.55 12.64
CA GLN A 33 -5.76 7.14 13.79
C GLN A 33 -6.81 6.16 14.35
N PRO A 34 -7.26 6.32 15.61
CA PRO A 34 -8.37 5.53 16.13
C PRO A 34 -9.59 5.63 15.22
N TYR A 35 -10.29 4.51 15.04
CA TYR A 35 -11.49 4.39 14.18
C TYR A 35 -11.26 4.55 12.66
N ASP A 36 -10.05 4.87 12.21
CA ASP A 36 -9.68 4.71 10.81
C ASP A 36 -9.36 3.23 10.58
N ILE A 37 -10.27 2.48 9.96
CA ILE A 37 -10.16 1.03 9.87
C ILE A 37 -9.36 0.63 8.62
N LEU A 38 -8.22 -0.04 8.82
CA LEU A 38 -7.36 -0.47 7.73
C LEU A 38 -8.07 -1.39 6.73
N ALA A 39 -8.92 -2.31 7.22
CA ALA A 39 -9.65 -3.26 6.38
C ALA A 39 -10.50 -2.54 5.32
N ASP A 40 -11.17 -1.45 5.69
CA ASP A 40 -12.01 -0.67 4.78
C ASP A 40 -11.18 -0.01 3.68
N LYS A 41 -10.04 0.59 4.05
CA LYS A 41 -9.11 1.20 3.09
C LYS A 41 -8.48 0.15 2.18
N ALA A 42 -8.12 -1.02 2.74
CA ALA A 42 -7.55 -2.13 2.00
C ALA A 42 -8.54 -2.71 0.97
N MET A 43 -9.83 -2.79 1.29
CA MET A 43 -10.85 -3.21 0.31
C MET A 43 -10.92 -2.26 -0.88
N VAL A 44 -10.89 -0.95 -0.64
CA VAL A 44 -10.90 0.06 -1.72
C VAL A 44 -9.63 -0.02 -2.56
N PHE A 45 -8.48 -0.20 -1.91
CA PHE A 45 -7.19 -0.44 -2.56
C PHE A 45 -7.22 -1.66 -3.48
N ILE A 46 -7.60 -2.83 -2.96
CA ILE A 46 -7.66 -4.08 -3.73
C ILE A 46 -8.58 -3.94 -4.95
N LYS A 47 -9.77 -3.33 -4.77
CA LYS A 47 -10.70 -3.09 -5.88
C LYS A 47 -10.12 -2.15 -6.93
N LEU A 48 -9.32 -1.15 -6.55
CA LEU A 48 -8.65 -0.29 -7.52
C LEU A 48 -7.54 -1.04 -8.27
N CYS A 49 -6.70 -1.80 -7.56
CA CYS A 49 -5.65 -2.60 -8.18
C CYS A 49 -6.21 -3.59 -9.20
N GLN A 50 -7.31 -4.25 -8.88
CA GLN A 50 -8.01 -5.16 -9.81
C GLN A 50 -8.49 -4.43 -11.06
N ARG A 51 -9.12 -3.25 -10.92
CA ARG A 51 -9.57 -2.43 -12.06
C ARG A 51 -8.43 -1.95 -12.95
N LEU A 52 -7.27 -1.68 -12.36
CA LEU A 52 -6.07 -1.25 -13.09
C LEU A 52 -5.22 -2.42 -13.61
N VAL A 53 -5.66 -3.66 -13.39
CA VAL A 53 -4.95 -4.88 -13.80
C VAL A 53 -3.52 -4.89 -13.21
N ILE A 54 -3.40 -4.56 -11.93
CA ILE A 54 -2.16 -4.66 -11.15
C ILE A 54 -2.09 -6.07 -10.57
N HIS A 55 -0.96 -6.74 -10.76
CA HIS A 55 -0.76 -8.10 -10.26
C HIS A 55 -0.65 -8.11 -8.72
N LYS A 56 -1.18 -9.16 -8.07
CA LYS A 56 -1.18 -9.27 -6.61
C LYS A 56 0.22 -9.23 -6.00
N ALA A 57 1.22 -9.79 -6.69
CA ALA A 57 2.61 -9.77 -6.23
C ALA A 57 3.20 -8.34 -6.18
N SER A 58 2.62 -7.40 -6.92
CA SER A 58 3.01 -5.98 -6.92
C SER A 58 2.22 -5.14 -5.90
N TYR A 59 1.28 -5.71 -5.13
CA TYR A 59 0.48 -4.89 -4.20
C TYR A 59 1.36 -4.25 -3.13
N ALA A 60 2.34 -5.00 -2.62
CA ALA A 60 3.25 -4.51 -1.59
C ALA A 60 4.09 -3.30 -2.06
N SER A 61 4.44 -3.20 -3.35
CA SER A 61 5.24 -2.09 -3.86
C SER A 61 4.45 -0.77 -3.96
N ILE A 62 3.12 -0.83 -4.02
CA ILE A 62 2.27 0.37 -4.09
C ILE A 62 1.47 0.66 -2.82
N PHE A 63 1.36 -0.30 -1.91
CA PHE A 63 0.65 -0.15 -0.65
C PHE A 63 1.11 1.07 0.17
N PRO A 64 2.40 1.46 0.20
CA PRO A 64 2.83 2.67 0.91
C PRO A 64 2.12 3.95 0.43
N ASN A 65 1.71 4.01 -0.83
CA ASN A 65 1.02 5.17 -1.40
C ASN A 65 -0.37 5.44 -0.77
N ILE A 66 -0.96 4.43 -0.11
CA ILE A 66 -2.24 4.61 0.59
C ILE A 66 -2.08 5.00 2.06
N LEU A 67 -0.84 5.08 2.57
CA LEU A 67 -0.56 5.41 3.95
C LEU A 67 -0.41 6.92 4.14
N LYS A 68 -0.81 7.42 5.30
CA LYS A 68 -0.59 8.81 5.73
C LYS A 68 -0.37 8.84 7.24
N GLY A 69 0.17 9.94 7.76
CA GLY A 69 0.26 10.18 9.20
C GLY A 69 1.00 9.06 9.93
N ARG A 70 0.41 8.55 11.02
CA ARG A 70 1.03 7.53 11.88
C ARG A 70 1.29 6.22 11.15
N ALA A 71 0.38 5.81 10.27
CA ALA A 71 0.56 4.59 9.50
C ALA A 71 1.78 4.65 8.57
N HIS A 72 1.98 5.79 7.90
CA HIS A 72 3.14 5.97 7.03
C HIS A 72 4.45 6.02 7.84
N MET A 73 4.48 6.75 8.95
CA MET A 73 5.64 6.78 9.85
C MET A 73 5.98 5.38 10.38
N PHE A 74 4.97 4.61 10.78
CA PHE A 74 5.17 3.22 11.22
C PHE A 74 5.79 2.36 10.12
N TYR A 75 5.26 2.45 8.88
CA TYR A 75 5.80 1.72 7.75
C TYR A 75 7.28 2.08 7.49
N LEU A 76 7.62 3.37 7.43
CA LEU A 76 9.00 3.80 7.19
C LEU A 76 9.96 3.31 8.28
N HIS A 77 9.53 3.33 9.54
CA HIS A 77 10.39 2.93 10.66
C HIS A 77 10.54 1.42 10.83
N ASN A 78 9.55 0.61 10.44
CA ASN A 78 9.51 -0.82 10.80
C ASN A 78 9.48 -1.77 9.60
N ILE A 79 9.26 -1.27 8.38
CA ILE A 79 9.03 -2.11 7.18
C ILE A 79 9.79 -1.58 5.96
N GLY A 80 9.94 -0.26 5.83
CA GLY A 80 10.56 0.38 4.68
C GLY A 80 12.03 -0.04 4.46
N PRO A 81 12.63 0.34 3.32
CA PRO A 81 13.93 -0.16 2.82
C PRO A 81 15.18 0.26 3.65
N GLY A 82 15.04 0.53 4.94
CA GLY A 82 16.12 0.74 5.90
C GLY A 82 16.13 -0.26 7.07
N GLN A 83 15.24 -1.27 7.06
CA GLN A 83 15.31 -2.41 7.97
C GLN A 83 15.69 -3.67 7.18
N THR A 84 16.97 -4.02 7.24
CA THR A 84 17.56 -5.32 6.83
C THR A 84 18.14 -5.99 8.05
#